data_AF-A0A943BAW0-F1
#
_entry.id   AF-A0A943BAW0-F1
#
_cell.length_a   1.000
_cell.length_b   1.000
_cell.length_c   1.000
_cell.angle_alpha   90.00
_cell.angle_beta   90.00
_cell.angle_gamma   90.00
#
_symmetry.space_group_name_H-M   'P 1'
#
loop_
_entity.id
_entity.type
_entity.pdbx_description
1 polymer ?
#
loop_
_entity_poly.entity_id
_entity_poly.type
_entity_poly.pdbx_seq_one_letter_code
_entity_poly.pdbx_strand_id
1 'polypeptide(L)' 'MRICKQCNSEMIEGFNVKMDGAGYGIKIVKTDEVIIPKSIGKIKACICPKCGEVFLYIENLEKLKKYIGK' A
#
# COMPACT_ATOMS: atom_id res chain seq x y z
N MET A 1 -0.92 -6.61 12.47
CA MET A 1 -0.85 -5.56 13.49
C MET A 1 0.43 -4.77 13.32
N ARG A 2 0.31 -3.55 12.79
CA ARG A 2 1.43 -2.62 12.57
C ARG A 2 1.56 -1.66 13.75
N ILE A 3 2.81 -1.31 14.08
CA ILE A 3 3.15 -0.39 15.16
C ILE A 3 3.69 0.90 14.58
N CYS A 4 3.12 2.03 14.99
CA CYS A 4 3.58 3.38 14.65
C CYS A 4 4.99 3.59 15.21
N LYS A 5 5.93 4.01 14.36
CA LYS A 5 7.34 4.17 14.77
C LYS A 5 7.60 5.45 15.56
N GLN A 6 6.72 6.46 15.43
CA GLN A 6 6.81 7.69 16.20
C GLN A 6 6.27 7.55 17.63
N CYS A 7 5.16 6.83 17.81
CA CYS A 7 4.46 6.76 19.11
C CYS A 7 4.45 5.38 19.75
N ASN A 8 5.01 4.38 19.07
CA ASN A 8 5.04 2.98 19.48
C ASN A 8 3.66 2.40 19.84
N SER A 9 2.60 2.89 19.18
CA SER A 9 1.22 2.44 19.39
C SER A 9 0.72 1.59 18.22
N GLU A 10 -0.24 0.72 18.49
CA GLU A 10 -0.96 -0.03 17.46
C GLU A 10 -1.65 0.92 16.47
N MET A 11 -1.51 0.60 15.18
CA MET A 11 -2.11 1.36 14.09
C MET A 11 -3.44 0.73 13.67
N ILE A 12 -4.40 1.59 13.28
CA ILE A 12 -5.68 1.14 12.74
C ILE A 12 -5.46 0.74 11.28
N GLU A 13 -5.68 -0.54 10.96
CA GLU A 13 -5.53 -1.10 9.61
C GLU A 13 -6.85 -1.03 8.81
N GLY A 14 -6.81 -1.40 7.52
CA GLY A 14 -8.01 -1.56 6.68
C GLY A 14 -8.34 -0.37 5.75
N PHE A 15 -7.53 0.68 5.76
CA PHE A 15 -7.73 1.82 4.87
C PHE A 15 -7.25 1.52 3.46
N ASN A 16 -7.95 2.08 2.47
CA ASN A 16 -7.51 2.09 1.07
C ASN A 16 -7.08 3.50 0.69
N VAL A 17 -6.08 3.61 -0.18
CA VAL A 17 -5.67 4.91 -0.74
C VAL A 17 -6.46 5.18 -2.02
N LYS A 18 -7.17 6.30 -2.04
CA LYS A 18 -7.93 6.80 -3.20
C LYS A 18 -7.43 8.20 -3.56
N MET A 19 -7.45 8.53 -4.84
CA MET A 19 -7.26 9.90 -5.31
C MET A 19 -8.64 10.49 -5.61
N ASP A 20 -8.91 11.70 -5.15
CA ASP A 20 -10.16 12.39 -5.47
C ASP A 20 -10.16 12.82 -6.95
N GLY A 21 -11.28 12.64 -7.64
CA GLY A 21 -11.45 13.06 -9.05
C GLY A 21 -10.94 12.07 -10.11
N ALA A 22 -10.23 11.00 -9.74
CA ALA A 22 -9.86 9.91 -10.64
C ALA A 22 -10.31 8.57 -10.03
N GLY A 23 -11.25 7.87 -10.67
CA GLY A 23 -11.71 6.53 -10.26
C GLY A 23 -10.62 5.44 -10.30
N TYR A 24 -9.38 5.82 -10.57
CA TYR A 24 -8.19 4.97 -10.61
C TYR A 24 -7.38 5.20 -9.33
N GLY A 25 -7.41 4.24 -8.41
CA GLY A 25 -6.53 4.26 -7.23
C GLY A 25 -5.05 4.19 -7.60
N ILE A 26 -4.17 4.47 -6.63
CA ILE A 26 -2.71 4.39 -6.82
C ILE A 26 -2.31 2.91 -7.04
N LYS A 27 -1.59 2.63 -8.13
CA LYS A 27 -1.03 1.31 -8.45
C LYS A 27 0.49 1.34 -8.40
N ILE A 28 1.09 0.30 -7.82
CA ILE A 28 2.54 0.06 -7.90
C ILE A 28 2.83 -0.76 -9.16
N VAL A 29 3.72 -0.24 -10.00
CA VAL A 29 4.14 -0.81 -11.29
C VAL A 29 5.67 -0.85 -11.38
N LYS A 30 6.22 -1.76 -12.19
CA LYS A 30 7.67 -1.93 -12.37
C LYS A 30 8.27 -0.90 -13.34
N THR A 31 7.56 -0.61 -14.42
CA THR A 31 8.01 0.27 -15.50
C THR A 31 6.84 1.14 -15.94
N ASP A 32 7.15 2.35 -16.41
CA ASP A 32 6.19 3.29 -16.98
C ASP A 32 5.74 2.88 -18.40
N GLU A 33 6.23 1.75 -18.91
CA GLU A 33 5.94 1.25 -20.25
C GLU A 33 4.48 0.79 -20.39
N VAL A 34 3.74 1.64 -21.09
CA VAL A 34 2.38 1.45 -21.58
C VAL A 34 2.32 0.17 -22.42
N ILE A 35 1.73 -0.91 -21.89
CA ILE A 35 0.99 -1.91 -22.69
C ILE A 35 0.00 -2.71 -21.81
N ILE A 36 0.33 -3.08 -20.57
CA ILE A 36 -0.61 -3.40 -19.47
C ILE A 36 0.28 -3.43 -18.22
N PRO A 37 0.14 -2.47 -17.27
CA PRO A 37 0.91 -2.54 -16.05
C PRO A 37 0.50 -3.81 -15.28
N LYS A 38 1.42 -4.77 -15.17
CA LYS A 38 1.28 -5.91 -14.25
C LYS A 38 1.29 -5.35 -12.83
N SER A 39 0.10 -5.00 -12.33
CA SER A 39 -0.07 -4.45 -10.99
C SER A 39 0.45 -5.46 -9.95
N ILE A 40 1.41 -5.02 -9.15
CA ILE A 40 2.04 -5.82 -8.08
C ILE A 40 1.10 -5.96 -6.88
N GLY A 41 0.13 -5.06 -6.74
CA GLY A 41 -0.91 -5.13 -5.72
C GLY A 41 -1.65 -3.80 -5.57
N LYS A 42 -2.73 -3.81 -4.78
CA LYS A 42 -3.38 -2.57 -4.30
C LYS A 42 -2.65 -2.10 -3.03
N ILE A 43 -2.42 -0.80 -2.94
CA ILE A 43 -1.87 -0.18 -1.73
C ILE A 43 -2.96 -0.13 -0.65
N LYS A 44 -2.59 -0.58 0.54
CA LYS A 44 -3.35 -0.43 1.78
C LYS A 44 -2.66 0.58 2.67
N ALA A 45 -3.42 1.17 3.58
CA ALA A 45 -2.92 2.10 4.56
C ALA A 45 -3.34 1.67 5.97
N CYS A 46 -2.51 1.99 6.95
CA CYS A 46 -2.89 2.04 8.35
C CYS A 46 -2.51 3.40 8.94
N ILE A 47 -3.27 3.85 9.92
CA ILE A 47 -3.15 5.19 10.51
C ILE A 47 -2.92 5.07 12.00
N CYS A 48 -1.93 5.81 12.52
CA CYS A 48 -1.73 5.93 13.95
C CYS A 48 -2.84 6.79 14.57
N PRO A 49 -3.64 6.27 15.52
CA PRO A 49 -4.69 7.06 16.15
C PRO A 49 -4.16 8.13 17.11
N LYS A 50 -2.88 8.08 17.49
CA LYS A 50 -2.27 9.04 18.42
C LYS A 50 -1.67 10.27 17.72
N CYS A 51 -0.93 10.06 16.64
CA CYS A 51 -0.19 11.14 15.96
C CYS A 51 -0.56 11.35 14.49
N GLY A 52 -1.44 10.52 13.93
CA GLY A 52 -1.87 10.63 12.54
C GLY A 52 -0.85 10.11 11.51
N GLU A 53 0.27 9.50 11.93
CA GLU A 53 1.23 8.90 10.99
C GLU A 53 0.54 7.84 10.10
N VAL A 54 0.71 7.97 8.79
CA VAL A 54 0.14 7.08 7.79
C VAL A 54 1.23 6.15 7.27
N PHE A 55 0.98 4.84 7.32
CA PHE A 55 1.90 3.84 6.79
C PHE A 55 1.23 3.09 5.63
N LEU A 56 1.92 3.03 4.49
CA LEU A 56 1.44 2.40 3.26
C LEU A 56 2.10 1.04 3.07
N TYR A 57 1.33 0.05 2.64
CA TYR A 57 1.84 -1.31 2.44
C TYR A 57 1.07 -2.09 1.38
N ILE A 58 1.67 -3.19 0.92
CA ILE A 58 1.01 -4.20 0.10
C ILE A 58 0.65 -5.38 1.01
N GLU A 59 -0.63 -5.73 1.07
CA GLU A 59 -1.13 -6.80 1.93
C GLU A 59 -0.81 -8.19 1.37
N ASN A 60 -1.10 -8.42 0.08
CA ASN A 60 -0.79 -9.67 -0.60
C ASN A 60 0.52 -9.57 -1.38
N LEU A 61 1.54 -10.29 -0.89
CA LEU A 61 2.88 -10.31 -1.49
C LEU A 61 3.08 -11.41 -2.54
N GLU A 62 2.09 -12.24 -2.89
CA GLU A 62 2.29 -13.35 -3.84
C GLU A 62 2.79 -12.87 -5.20
N LYS A 63 2.20 -11.79 -5.71
CA LYS A 63 2.64 -11.19 -6.98
C LYS A 63 4.05 -10.64 -6.86
N LEU A 64 4.38 -10.03 -5.72
CA LEU A 64 5.73 -9.55 -5.44
C LEU A 64 6.74 -10.71 -5.38
N LYS A 65 6.41 -11.81 -4.68
CA LYS A 65 7.24 -13.02 -4.53
C LYS A 65 7.55 -13.68 -5.88
N LYS A 66 6.52 -13.97 -6.67
CA LYS A 66 6.64 -14.46 -8.05
C LYS A 66 7.54 -13.55 -8.91
N TYR A 67 7.43 -12.25 -8.67
CA TYR A 67 8.15 -11.24 -9.41
C TYR A 67 9.64 -11.10 -9.00
N ILE A 68 9.98 -11.31 -7.72
CA ILE A 68 11.38 -11.30 -7.22
C ILE A 68 12.06 -12.67 -7.29
N GLY A 69 11.39 -13.68 -7.87
CA GLY A 69 11.92 -15.04 -8.00
C GLY A 69 12.06 -15.80 -6.68
N LYS A 70 11.20 -15.50 -5.69
CA LYS A 70 11.15 -16.17 -4.38
C LYS A 70 9.81 -16.83 -4.12
#